data_AF-A0A098MGF8-F1
#
_entry.id   AF-A0A098MGF8-F1
#
_cell.length_a   1.000
_cell.length_b   1.000
_cell.length_c   1.000
_cell.angle_alpha   90.00
_cell.angle_beta   90.00
_cell.angle_gamma   90.00
#
_symmetry.space_group_name_H-M   'P 1'
#
loop_
_entity.id
_entity.type
_entity.pdbx_description
1 polymer ?
#
loop_
_entity_poly.entity_id
_entity_poly.type
_entity_poly.pdbx_seq_one_letter_code
_entity_poly.pdbx_strand_id
1 'polypeptide(L)'
;MICVSEKRIEVPLITGAKYNKRFYKAGESIHILPTEIDALIKDGVIRRDDVPEFDEADVSLEEMKLPALKAYAKENNIDLGEASKKDEVLAVIQEAIHEAEKAKEDE
;
A
#
# COMPACT_ATOMS: atom_id res chain seq x y z
N MET A 1 -0.75 -3.17 -20.33
CA MET A 1 -2.03 -3.50 -19.68
C MET A 1 -1.76 -4.68 -18.76
N ILE A 2 -1.34 -4.42 -17.53
CA ILE A 2 -1.15 -5.48 -16.55
C ILE A 2 -2.11 -5.15 -15.42
N CYS A 3 -2.94 -6.14 -15.10
CA CYS A 3 -4.04 -6.07 -14.18
C CYS A 3 -3.57 -5.53 -12.84
N VAL A 4 -4.24 -4.47 -12.37
CA VAL A 4 -4.26 -4.08 -10.96
C VAL A 4 -4.70 -5.33 -10.21
N SER A 5 -3.81 -5.93 -9.43
CA SER A 5 -4.21 -6.89 -8.42
C SER A 5 -5.19 -6.14 -7.51
N GLU A 6 -6.49 -6.38 -7.68
CA GLU A 6 -7.56 -5.84 -6.85
C GLU A 6 -7.45 -6.45 -5.44
N LYS A 7 -6.35 -6.18 -4.73
CA LYS A 7 -6.22 -6.42 -3.30
C LYS A 7 -7.20 -5.45 -2.63
N ARG A 8 -8.40 -5.95 -2.39
CA ARG A 8 -9.43 -5.25 -1.64
C ARG A 8 -9.18 -5.49 -0.17
N ILE A 9 -9.23 -4.42 0.61
CA ILE A 9 -8.98 -4.41 2.04
C ILE A 9 -10.27 -4.27 2.79
N GLU A 10 -10.39 -5.02 3.88
CA GLU A 10 -11.53 -4.99 4.79
C GLU A 10 -11.30 -3.87 5.80
N VAL A 11 -12.08 -2.80 5.69
CA VAL A 11 -12.04 -1.70 6.66
C VAL A 11 -13.42 -1.46 7.26
N PRO A 12 -13.54 -1.28 8.59
CA PRO A 12 -14.77 -0.85 9.22
C PRO A 12 -15.04 0.63 8.91
N LEU A 13 -16.28 0.93 8.52
CA LEU A 13 -16.72 2.29 8.30
C LEU A 13 -17.05 2.98 9.63
N ILE A 14 -16.68 4.24 9.77
CA ILE A 14 -17.02 5.04 10.95
C ILE A 14 -18.35 5.75 10.75
N THR A 15 -18.58 6.22 9.52
CA THR A 15 -19.86 6.80 9.12
C THR A 15 -20.47 6.03 7.95
N GLY A 16 -21.78 6.17 7.78
CA GLY A 16 -22.48 5.52 6.68
C GLY A 16 -22.05 6.14 5.35
N ALA A 17 -21.51 5.33 4.45
CA ALA A 17 -21.02 5.78 3.16
C ALA A 17 -21.57 4.92 2.02
N LYS A 18 -21.68 5.56 0.86
CA LYS A 18 -22.08 4.88 -0.36
C LYS A 18 -20.83 4.37 -1.07
N TYR A 19 -20.62 3.06 -1.06
CA TYR A 19 -19.49 2.42 -1.71
C TYR A 19 -19.98 1.33 -2.67
N ASN A 20 -19.40 1.25 -3.86
CA ASN A 20 -19.76 0.25 -4.88
C ASN A 20 -21.28 0.12 -5.16
N LYS A 21 -21.99 1.25 -5.26
CA LYS A 21 -23.46 1.34 -5.43
C LYS A 21 -24.30 0.75 -4.29
N ARG A 22 -23.69 0.34 -3.18
CA ARG A 22 -24.36 -0.04 -1.94
C ARG A 22 -24.19 1.05 -0.89
N PHE A 23 -25.18 1.16 -0.01
CA PHE A 23 -25.10 2.00 1.17
C PHE A 23 -24.73 1.11 2.34
N TYR A 24 -23.62 1.44 2.98
CA TYR A 24 -23.17 0.77 4.18
C TYR A 24 -23.41 1.67 5.38
N LYS A 25 -23.64 1.06 6.54
CA LYS A 25 -23.86 1.79 7.79
C LYS A 25 -22.54 2.00 8.53
N ALA A 26 -22.53 2.98 9.43
CA ALA A 26 -21.48 3.12 10.42
C ALA A 26 -21.31 1.80 11.20
N GLY A 27 -20.07 1.34 11.32
CA GLY A 27 -19.68 0.08 11.96
C GLY A 27 -19.65 -1.14 11.02
N GLU A 28 -19.99 -0.98 9.74
CA GLU A 28 -19.98 -2.09 8.78
C GLU A 28 -18.65 -2.17 8.03
N SER A 29 -18.11 -3.39 7.90
CA SER A 29 -16.84 -3.63 7.20
C SER A 29 -17.07 -3.79 5.69
N ILE A 30 -16.26 -3.12 4.89
CA ILE A 30 -16.36 -3.17 3.42
C ILE A 30 -15.01 -3.44 2.76
N HIS A 31 -15.05 -4.10 1.60
CA HIS A 31 -13.90 -4.36 0.74
C HIS A 31 -13.61 -3.16 -0.17
N ILE A 32 -12.69 -2.28 0.20
CA ILE A 32 -12.28 -1.12 -0.61
C ILE A 32 -10.92 -1.30 -1.26
N LEU A 33 -10.63 -0.50 -2.27
CA LEU A 33 -9.30 -0.42 -2.89
C LEU A 33 -8.41 0.57 -2.12
N PRO A 34 -7.09 0.32 -2.02
CA PRO A 34 -6.16 1.22 -1.35
C PRO A 34 -6.15 2.63 -1.95
N THR A 35 -6.30 2.73 -3.27
CA THR A 35 -6.42 4.00 -3.98
C THR A 35 -7.63 4.84 -3.53
N GLU A 36 -8.68 4.20 -3.02
CA GLU A 36 -9.88 4.88 -2.52
C GLU A 36 -9.86 5.14 -1.02
N ILE A 37 -8.89 4.59 -0.28
CA ILE A 37 -8.73 4.86 1.16
C ILE A 37 -8.54 6.36 1.37
N ASP A 38 -7.60 6.98 0.65
CA ASP A 38 -7.27 8.40 0.87
C ASP A 38 -8.50 9.30 0.67
N ALA A 39 -9.31 8.99 -0.36
CA ALA A 39 -10.58 9.65 -0.59
C ALA A 39 -11.56 9.46 0.58
N LEU A 40 -11.67 8.25 1.13
CA LEU A 40 -12.57 7.94 2.24
C LEU A 40 -12.07 8.51 3.59
N ILE A 41 -10.76 8.57 3.82
CA ILE A 41 -10.17 9.26 4.98
C ILE A 41 -10.47 10.75 4.89
N LYS A 42 -10.28 11.34 3.71
CA LYS A 42 -10.56 12.76 3.46
C LYS A 42 -12.04 13.11 3.65
N ASP A 43 -12.93 12.20 3.28
CA ASP A 43 -14.38 12.35 3.51
C ASP A 43 -14.80 12.04 4.96
N GLY A 44 -13.85 11.59 5.81
CA GLY A 44 -14.09 11.26 7.22
C GLY A 44 -14.87 9.95 7.42
N VAL A 45 -14.90 9.10 6.40
CA VAL A 45 -15.64 7.84 6.37
C VAL A 45 -14.91 6.73 7.12
N ILE A 46 -13.59 6.71 7.05
CA ILE A 46 -12.69 5.77 7.73
C ILE A 46 -11.59 6.52 8.47
N ARG A 47 -11.01 5.88 9.50
CA ARG A 47 -9.81 6.37 10.21
C ARG A 47 -8.60 5.71 9.61
N ARG A 48 -7.47 6.43 9.64
CA ARG A 48 -6.18 5.89 9.25
C ARG A 48 -5.76 4.70 10.12
N ASP A 49 -6.07 4.72 11.42
CA ASP A 49 -5.85 3.61 12.37
C ASP A 49 -6.66 2.34 12.08
N ASP A 50 -7.84 2.47 11.44
CA ASP A 50 -8.72 1.32 11.15
C ASP A 50 -8.37 0.65 9.81
N VAL A 51 -7.46 1.26 9.05
CA VAL A 51 -6.89 0.64 7.86
C VAL A 51 -5.79 -0.30 8.34
N PRO A 52 -5.92 -1.63 8.17
CA PRO A 52 -4.80 -2.53 8.46
C PRO A 52 -3.63 -2.05 7.62
N GLU A 53 -2.46 -1.82 8.25
CA GLU A 53 -1.24 -1.31 7.60
C GLU A 53 -1.04 -2.01 6.25
N PHE A 54 -1.52 -1.34 5.21
CA PHE A 54 -1.22 -1.66 3.85
C PHE A 54 -0.06 -0.74 3.58
N ASP A 55 1.15 -1.30 3.57
CA ASP A 55 2.35 -0.61 3.15
C ASP A 55 2.03 0.14 1.84
N GLU A 56 1.78 1.45 1.91
CA GLU A 56 1.56 2.32 0.75
C GLU A 56 2.83 2.32 -0.15
N ALA A 57 3.97 1.95 0.45
CA ALA A 57 5.23 1.64 -0.19
C ALA A 57 5.10 0.51 -1.22
N ASP A 58 4.21 -0.46 -0.99
CA ASP A 58 4.06 -1.64 -1.82
C ASP A 58 3.52 -1.25 -3.22
N VAL A 59 2.52 -0.36 -3.25
CA VAL A 59 1.82 0.07 -4.46
C VAL A 59 2.67 1.04 -5.31
N SER A 60 3.39 1.96 -4.66
CA SER A 60 4.20 2.97 -5.36
C SER A 60 5.41 2.38 -6.08
N LEU A 61 6.03 1.35 -5.51
CA LEU A 61 7.15 0.64 -6.14
C LEU A 61 6.65 -0.28 -7.25
N GLU A 62 5.47 -0.87 -7.10
CA GLU A 62 4.89 -1.78 -8.11
C GLU A 62 4.55 -1.07 -9.43
N GLU A 63 4.21 0.23 -9.35
CA GLU A 63 4.04 1.10 -10.52
C GLU A 63 5.36 1.55 -11.17
N MET A 64 6.49 1.49 -10.45
CA MET A 64 7.79 1.87 -11.02
C MET A 64 8.32 0.85 -12.04
N LYS A 65 8.96 1.35 -13.11
CA LYS A 65 9.62 0.48 -14.10
C LYS A 65 10.89 -0.12 -13.49
N LEU A 66 11.27 -1.34 -13.92
CA LEU A 66 12.54 -2.01 -13.60
C LEU A 66 13.77 -1.09 -13.44
N PRO A 67 14.06 -0.14 -14.36
CA PRO A 67 15.18 0.79 -14.19
C PRO A 67 15.05 1.74 -12.99
N ALA A 68 13.84 2.20 -12.65
CA ALA A 68 13.61 3.08 -11.51
C ALA A 68 13.78 2.34 -10.18
N LEU A 69 13.32 1.08 -10.09
CA LEU A 69 13.56 0.23 -8.94
C LEU A 69 15.06 -0.02 -8.71
N LYS A 70 15.82 -0.31 -9.78
CA LYS A 70 17.28 -0.48 -9.68
C LYS A 70 17.99 0.81 -9.28
N ALA A 71 17.53 1.96 -9.75
CA ALA A 71 18.07 3.25 -9.33
C ALA A 71 17.81 3.49 -7.84
N TYR A 72 16.58 3.24 -7.39
CA TYR A 72 16.18 3.38 -5.99
C TYR A 72 17.01 2.48 -5.06
N ALA A 73 17.19 1.21 -5.42
CA ALA A 73 18.04 0.29 -4.68
C ALA A 73 19.49 0.78 -4.59
N LYS A 74 20.03 1.30 -5.70
CA LYS A 74 21.39 1.83 -5.72
C LYS A 74 21.54 3.11 -4.90
N GLU A 75 20.55 4.00 -4.91
CA GLU A 75 20.55 5.21 -4.09
C GLU A 75 20.48 4.89 -2.59
N ASN A 76 19.69 3.89 -2.22
CA ASN A 76 19.52 3.45 -0.84
C ASN A 76 20.54 2.39 -0.40
N ASN A 77 21.53 2.05 -1.24
CA ASN A 77 22.50 0.99 -1.00
C ASN A 77 21.86 -0.37 -0.63
N ILE A 78 20.68 -0.64 -1.18
CA ILE A 78 19.97 -1.90 -1.04
C ILE A 78 20.63 -2.92 -1.98
N ASP A 79 21.08 -4.03 -1.42
CA ASP A 79 21.69 -5.11 -2.19
C ASP A 79 20.61 -5.91 -2.92
N LEU A 80 20.59 -5.80 -4.24
CA LEU A 80 19.62 -6.53 -5.07
C LEU A 80 19.97 -8.01 -5.25
N GLY A 81 21.14 -8.47 -4.80
CA GLY A 81 21.58 -9.86 -4.89
C GLY A 81 21.39 -10.49 -6.27
N GLU A 82 20.71 -11.64 -6.30
CA GLU A 82 20.34 -12.37 -7.53
C GLU A 82 19.05 -11.87 -8.19
N ALA A 83 18.38 -10.84 -7.63
CA ALA A 83 17.12 -10.35 -8.14
C ALA A 83 17.27 -9.73 -9.54
N SER A 84 16.93 -10.53 -10.56
CA SER A 84 16.96 -10.12 -11.96
C SER A 84 15.58 -9.80 -12.53
N LYS A 85 14.52 -10.24 -11.86
CA LYS A 85 13.11 -10.01 -12.26
C LYS A 85 12.53 -8.80 -11.55
N LYS A 86 11.50 -8.20 -12.16
CA LYS A 86 10.83 -7.02 -11.60
C LYS A 86 10.28 -7.30 -10.21
N ASP A 87 9.50 -8.37 -10.07
CA ASP A 87 8.89 -8.78 -8.79
C ASP A 87 9.93 -9.04 -7.70
N GLU A 88 11.05 -9.71 -8.04
CA GLU A 88 12.11 -9.99 -7.07
C GLU A 88 12.82 -8.72 -6.60
N VAL A 89 13.14 -7.81 -7.53
CA VAL A 89 13.75 -6.51 -7.20
C VAL A 89 12.81 -5.69 -6.31
N LEU A 90 11.50 -5.75 -6.59
CA LEU A 90 10.48 -5.05 -5.81
C LEU A 90 10.40 -5.57 -4.39
N ALA A 91 10.31 -6.89 -4.22
CA ALA A 91 10.24 -7.52 -2.92
C ALA A 91 11.45 -7.18 -2.05
N VAL A 92 12.67 -7.20 -2.62
CA VAL A 92 13.90 -6.83 -1.90
C VAL A 92 13.87 -5.35 -1.47
N ILE A 93 13.37 -4.46 -2.31
CA ILE A 93 13.29 -3.03 -1.98
C ILE A 93 12.21 -2.78 -0.93
N GLN A 94 11.04 -3.41 -1.04
CA GLN A 94 9.96 -3.33 -0.05
C GLN A 94 10.42 -3.85 1.31
N GLU A 95 11.07 -5.01 1.33
CA GLU A 95 11.62 -5.59 2.56
C GLU A 95 12.63 -4.64 3.21
N ALA A 96 13.54 -4.06 2.44
CA ALA A 96 14.50 -3.09 2.94
C ALA A 96 13.86 -1.79 3.46
N ILE A 97 12.78 -1.30 2.85
CA ILE A 97 12.07 -0.10 3.31
C ILE A 97 11.29 -0.40 4.59
N HIS A 98 10.57 -1.52 4.63
CA HIS A 98 9.83 -1.96 5.82
C HIS A 98 10.77 -2.16 7.01
N GLU A 99 11.97 -2.70 6.78
CA GLU A 99 13.01 -2.84 7.80
C GLU A 99 13.60 -1.49 8.22
N ALA A 100 13.75 -0.54 7.29
CA ALA A 100 14.22 0.82 7.56
C ALA A 100 13.19 1.68 8.32
N GLU A 101 11.88 1.47 8.13
CA GLU A 101 10.83 2.18 8.88
C GLU A 101 10.78 1.72 10.34
N LYS A 102 10.94 0.43 10.63
CA LYS A 102 11.04 -0.07 12.01
C LYS A 102 12.21 0.49 12.80
N ALA A 103 13.27 0.93 12.13
CA ALA A 103 14.47 1.46 12.78
C ALA A 103 14.36 2.94 13.19
N LYS A 104 13.28 3.66 12.83
CA LYS A 104 13.12 5.09 13.15
C LYS A 104 12.14 5.38 14.29
N GLU A 105 11.53 4.38 14.90
CA GLU A 105 10.60 4.56 16.03
C GLU A 105 11.28 4.49 17.41
N ASP A 106 12.61 4.37 17.46
CA ASP A 106 13.41 4.43 18.69
C ASP A 106 14.36 5.64 18.64
N GLU A 107 13.82 6.87 18.71
CA GLU A 107 14.55 8.06 19.20
C GLU A 107 13.62 9.06 19.90
#